data_AF-A0A2V2GDH5-F1
#
_entry.id   AF-A0A2V2GDH5-F1
#
_cell.length_a   1.000
_cell.length_b   1.000
_cell.length_c   1.000
_cell.angle_alpha   90.00
_cell.angle_beta   90.00
_cell.angle_gamma   90.00
#
_symmetry.space_group_name_H-M   'P 1'
#
loop_
_entity.id
_entity.type
_entity.pdbx_description
1 polymer ?
#
loop_
_entity_poly.entity_id
_entity_poly.type
_entity_poly.pdbx_seq_one_letter_code
_entity_poly.pdbx_strand_id
1 'polypeptide(L)'
;MKRVASMFLGALTLFVFTAASVGCSGKTPAPEEKTDAETTYVVMFDNAGGSPIQCQYVSAGEKAERPPDPKKASTATEDYMFTGWFYEDREWDFETDAVTCDITLVARYYVDSSTINF
;
A
#
# COMPACT_ATOMS: atom_id res chain seq x y z
N MET A 1 41.75 -28.78 23.20
CA MET A 1 41.55 -27.33 23.01
C MET A 1 41.01 -27.11 21.60
N LYS A 2 39.75 -26.67 21.54
CA LYS A 2 38.98 -26.01 20.46
C LYS A 2 39.26 -26.37 18.98
N ARG A 3 38.30 -27.11 18.39
CA ARG A 3 38.08 -27.19 16.94
C ARG A 3 37.65 -25.81 16.43
N VAL A 4 38.35 -25.24 15.46
CA VAL A 4 37.90 -24.05 14.73
C VAL A 4 37.29 -24.53 13.42
N ALA A 5 35.96 -24.52 13.36
CA ALA A 5 35.21 -24.64 12.11
C ALA A 5 35.06 -23.22 11.53
N SER A 6 35.68 -22.98 10.37
CA SER A 6 35.67 -21.68 9.71
C SER A 6 34.81 -21.72 8.45
N MET A 7 33.69 -21.00 8.55
CA MET A 7 33.06 -20.16 7.53
C MET A 7 32.55 -20.84 6.25
N PHE A 8 31.27 -21.23 6.29
CA PHE A 8 30.38 -21.07 5.15
C PHE A 8 30.08 -19.58 4.98
N LEU A 9 30.64 -18.94 3.95
CA LEU A 9 30.15 -17.64 3.50
C LEU A 9 29.27 -17.89 2.27
N GLY A 10 27.97 -17.73 2.50
CA GLY A 10 26.90 -18.08 1.57
C GLY A 10 26.90 -17.25 0.29
N ALA A 11 26.43 -17.89 -0.78
CA ALA A 11 26.04 -17.25 -2.02
C ALA A 11 24.90 -16.24 -1.74
N LEU A 12 25.19 -14.94 -1.87
CA LEU A 12 24.13 -13.93 -1.86
C LEU A 12 23.64 -13.75 -3.30
N THR A 13 22.52 -14.41 -3.56
CA THR A 13 21.75 -14.38 -4.80
C THR A 13 21.38 -12.96 -5.20
N LEU A 14 21.60 -12.71 -6.50
CA LEU A 14 21.08 -11.63 -7.32
C LEU A 14 19.61 -11.29 -6.96
N PHE A 15 19.36 -10.12 -6.38
CA PHE A 15 18.03 -9.51 -6.39
C PHE A 15 18.04 -8.37 -7.39
N VAL A 16 17.62 -8.69 -8.61
CA VAL A 16 17.08 -7.71 -9.53
C VAL A 16 15.86 -7.09 -8.85
N PHE A 17 16.00 -5.86 -8.34
CA PHE A 17 14.84 -5.04 -8.05
C PHE A 17 14.28 -4.61 -9.40
N THR A 18 13.37 -5.40 -9.94
CA THR A 18 12.45 -4.94 -10.96
C THR A 18 11.70 -3.78 -10.32
N ALA A 19 12.07 -2.55 -10.68
CA ALA A 19 11.26 -1.39 -10.37
C ALA A 19 9.92 -1.61 -11.08
N ALA A 20 8.90 -1.99 -10.31
CA ALA A 20 7.54 -1.75 -10.74
C ALA A 20 7.43 -0.23 -10.78
N SER A 21 7.56 0.35 -11.98
CA SER A 21 7.06 1.68 -12.25
C SER A 21 5.55 1.59 -12.08
N VAL A 22 5.05 1.70 -10.85
CA VAL A 22 3.62 1.86 -10.59
C VAL A 22 3.30 3.30 -10.92
N GLY A 23 3.38 3.61 -12.22
CA GLY A 23 2.81 4.81 -12.76
C GLY A 23 1.31 4.63 -12.68
N CYS A 24 0.66 5.30 -11.73
CA CYS A 24 -0.73 5.73 -11.89
C CYS A 24 -0.77 6.81 -12.99
N SER A 25 -0.32 6.45 -14.20
CA SER A 25 -0.34 7.30 -15.38
C SER A 25 -1.40 6.76 -16.31
N GLY A 26 -2.58 7.38 -16.23
CA GLY A 26 -3.57 7.42 -17.28
C GLY A 26 -4.88 6.73 -16.91
N LYS A 27 -5.93 7.52 -16.68
CA LYS A 27 -6.84 7.96 -17.75
C LYS A 27 -7.71 9.10 -17.21
N THR A 28 -7.45 10.33 -17.63
CA THR A 28 -8.44 11.41 -17.49
C THR A 28 -9.61 11.04 -18.40
N PRO A 29 -10.82 10.76 -17.86
CA PRO A 29 -11.98 10.63 -18.73
C PRO A 29 -12.25 12.00 -19.36
N ALA A 30 -12.10 12.08 -20.68
CA ALA A 30 -12.54 13.21 -21.47
C ALA A 30 -14.06 13.39 -21.26
N PRO A 31 -14.57 14.63 -21.21
CA PRO A 31 -15.99 14.86 -21.02
C PRO A 31 -16.71 14.56 -22.35
N GLU A 32 -17.25 13.34 -22.48
CA GLU A 32 -18.00 12.92 -23.67
C GLU A 32 -19.31 12.22 -23.27
N GLU A 33 -20.40 12.88 -23.66
CA GLU A 33 -21.83 12.55 -23.61
C GLU A 33 -22.34 11.15 -23.13
N LYS A 34 -23.06 11.21 -22.01
CA LYS A 34 -24.36 10.57 -21.68
C LYS A 34 -24.84 9.43 -22.61
N THR A 35 -24.47 8.20 -22.28
CA THR A 35 -25.18 6.95 -22.62
C THR A 35 -24.81 5.93 -21.54
N ASP A 36 -25.74 5.09 -21.11
CA ASP A 36 -25.66 4.07 -20.04
C ASP A 36 -24.28 3.37 -19.93
N ALA A 37 -23.35 4.03 -19.24
CA ALA A 37 -21.93 3.69 -19.21
C ALA A 37 -21.57 3.22 -17.81
N GLU A 38 -20.99 2.03 -17.74
CA GLU A 38 -20.32 1.48 -16.56
C GLU A 38 -19.34 2.52 -16.03
N THR A 39 -19.76 3.25 -14.99
CA THR A 39 -18.93 4.28 -14.37
C THR A 39 -17.79 3.56 -13.66
N THR A 40 -16.55 3.96 -13.93
CA THR A 40 -15.36 3.40 -13.27
C THR A 40 -14.74 4.47 -12.40
N TYR A 41 -14.34 4.09 -11.20
CA TYR A 41 -13.66 4.95 -10.25
C TYR A 41 -12.23 4.49 -10.02
N VAL A 42 -11.36 5.43 -9.61
CA VAL A 42 -10.00 5.12 -9.19
C VAL A 42 -9.92 4.95 -7.67
N VAL A 43 -9.30 3.86 -7.25
CA VAL A 43 -8.93 3.61 -5.85
C VAL A 43 -7.42 3.75 -5.74
N MET A 44 -6.96 4.76 -5.02
CA MET A 44 -5.53 5.00 -4.78
C MET A 44 -5.13 4.48 -3.40
N PHE A 45 -3.96 3.86 -3.29
CA PHE A 45 -3.43 3.31 -2.04
C PHE A 45 -2.21 4.11 -1.60
N ASP A 46 -2.35 4.96 -0.58
CA ASP A 46 -1.29 5.78 -0.01
C ASP A 46 -0.67 5.14 1.22
N ASN A 47 0.64 4.92 1.21
CA ASN A 47 1.38 4.39 2.34
C ASN A 47 1.66 5.42 3.46
N ALA A 48 0.71 6.33 3.71
CA ALA A 48 0.87 7.49 4.61
C ALA A 48 2.07 8.40 4.27
N GLY A 49 2.44 8.48 2.99
CA GLY A 49 3.51 9.33 2.49
C GLY A 49 3.02 10.55 1.71
N GLY A 50 1.71 10.64 1.44
CA GLY A 50 1.13 11.66 0.54
C GLY A 50 1.30 11.31 -0.93
N SER A 51 1.75 10.09 -1.24
CA SER A 51 2.01 9.63 -2.61
C SER A 51 1.58 8.17 -2.72
N PRO A 52 0.51 7.88 -3.49
CA PRO A 52 0.03 6.52 -3.67
C PRO A 52 1.08 5.58 -4.26
N ILE A 53 1.19 4.40 -3.67
CA ILE A 53 2.11 3.32 -4.09
C ILE A 53 1.46 2.38 -5.11
N GLN A 54 0.12 2.40 -5.19
CA GLN A 54 -0.68 1.58 -6.09
C GLN A 54 -2.02 2.26 -6.38
N CYS A 55 -2.64 1.93 -7.51
CA CYS A 55 -4.02 2.27 -7.82
C CYS A 55 -4.75 1.10 -8.50
N GLN A 56 -6.07 1.13 -8.42
CA GLN A 56 -6.99 0.21 -9.10
C GLN A 56 -8.09 1.02 -9.80
N TYR A 57 -8.62 0.48 -10.89
CA TYR A 57 -9.82 0.98 -11.55
C TYR A 57 -10.96 0.01 -11.25
N VAL A 58 -12.00 0.48 -10.59
CA VAL A 58 -13.08 -0.36 -10.05
C VAL A 58 -14.41 0.18 -10.56
N SER A 59 -15.24 -0.70 -11.10
CA SER A 59 -16.58 -0.33 -11.57
C SER A 59 -17.45 0.14 -10.40
N ALA A 60 -18.34 1.09 -10.67
CA ALA A 60 -19.21 1.68 -9.67
C ALA A 60 -20.07 0.60 -8.99
N GLY A 61 -20.02 0.54 -7.66
CA GLY A 61 -20.73 -0.46 -6.86
C GLY A 61 -19.97 -1.77 -6.65
N GLU A 62 -18.83 -1.98 -7.31
CA GLU A 62 -17.96 -3.13 -7.08
C GLU A 62 -16.97 -2.89 -5.93
N LYS A 63 -16.35 -3.96 -5.44
CA LYS A 63 -15.36 -3.90 -4.36
C LYS A 63 -13.95 -3.77 -4.92
N ALA A 64 -13.10 -3.00 -4.25
CA ALA A 64 -11.68 -2.96 -4.55
C ALA A 64 -11.00 -4.26 -4.09
N GLU A 65 -9.93 -4.67 -4.76
CA GLU A 65 -9.09 -5.77 -4.29
C GLU A 65 -8.16 -5.29 -3.17
N ARG A 66 -8.01 -6.07 -2.09
CA ARG A 66 -7.09 -5.72 -1.01
C ARG A 66 -5.64 -5.86 -1.49
N PRO A 67 -4.81 -4.80 -1.46
CA PRO A 67 -3.40 -4.92 -1.83
C PRO A 67 -2.60 -5.66 -0.75
N PRO A 68 -1.36 -6.08 -1.05
CA PRO A 68 -0.42 -6.53 -0.03
C PRO A 68 -0.21 -5.45 1.04
N ASP A 69 0.01 -5.89 2.28
CA ASP A 69 0.27 -4.98 3.40
C ASP A 69 1.52 -4.14 3.12
N PRO A 70 1.40 -2.81 3.13
CA PRO A 70 2.54 -1.96 2.92
C PRO A 70 3.47 -2.05 4.15
N LYS A 71 4.75 -1.78 3.91
CA LYS A 71 5.76 -1.70 4.97
C LYS A 71 6.19 -0.25 5.12
N LYS A 72 6.29 0.20 6.37
CA LYS A 72 6.94 1.45 6.73
C LYS A 72 8.21 1.12 7.51
N ALA A 73 9.32 1.75 7.15
CA ALA A 73 10.60 1.51 7.81
C ALA A 73 10.54 2.05 9.25
N SER A 74 10.96 1.24 10.21
CA SER A 74 11.19 1.67 11.58
C SER A 74 12.27 2.75 11.64
N THR A 75 12.15 3.65 12.60
CA THR A 75 13.18 4.63 12.93
C THR A 75 13.99 4.15 14.13
N ALA A 76 14.97 4.94 14.58
CA ALA A 76 15.74 4.63 15.79
C ALA A 76 14.89 4.59 17.08
N THR A 77 13.66 5.13 17.04
CA THR A 77 12.81 5.33 18.23
C THR A 77 11.41 4.73 18.08
N GLU A 78 11.02 4.35 16.87
CA GLU A 78 9.64 3.96 16.55
C GLU A 78 9.63 2.78 15.59
N ASP A 79 8.86 1.76 15.94
CA ASP A 79 8.48 0.68 15.04
C ASP A 79 7.05 0.91 14.54
N TYR A 80 6.82 0.63 13.25
CA TYR A 80 5.52 0.81 12.61
C TYR A 80 4.92 -0.53 12.22
N MET A 81 3.73 -0.82 12.73
CA MET A 81 2.95 -2.00 12.37
C MET A 81 1.71 -1.57 11.59
N PHE A 82 1.56 -2.07 10.36
CA PHE A 82 0.38 -1.75 9.55
C PHE A 82 -0.89 -2.25 10.24
N THR A 83 -1.88 -1.38 10.38
CA THR A 83 -3.16 -1.71 11.04
C THR A 83 -4.30 -1.88 10.07
N GLY A 84 -4.28 -1.16 8.94
CA GLY A 84 -5.37 -1.20 7.97
C GLY A 84 -5.36 -0.04 6.99
N TRP A 85 -6.26 -0.12 6.03
CA TRP A 85 -6.51 0.92 5.03
C TRP A 85 -7.70 1.76 5.47
N PHE A 86 -7.58 3.08 5.38
CA PHE A 86 -8.61 4.00 5.84
C PHE A 86 -9.05 4.94 4.73
N TYR A 87 -10.36 5.08 4.56
CA TYR A 87 -10.93 6.19 3.81
C TYR A 87 -11.29 7.29 4.80
N GLU A 88 -10.56 8.40 4.75
CA GLU A 88 -10.63 9.47 5.75
C GLU A 88 -10.35 8.91 7.17
N ASP A 89 -11.37 8.86 8.02
CA ASP A 89 -11.30 8.37 9.40
C ASP A 89 -11.91 6.98 9.61
N ARG A 90 -12.49 6.38 8.57
CA ARG A 90 -13.11 5.06 8.64
C ARG A 90 -12.17 4.01 8.10
N GLU A 91 -12.04 2.90 8.82
CA GLU A 91 -11.40 1.71 8.28
C GLU A 91 -12.21 1.18 7.09
N TRP A 92 -11.52 0.83 6.02
CA TRP A 92 -12.12 0.29 4.80
C TRP A 92 -12.17 -1.24 4.87
N ASP A 93 -13.35 -1.82 4.71
CA ASP A 93 -13.56 -3.25 4.66
C ASP A 93 -13.67 -3.72 3.20
N PHE A 94 -12.62 -4.38 2.69
CA PHE A 94 -12.58 -4.89 1.32
C PHE A 94 -13.60 -6.00 1.04
N GLU A 95 -14.22 -6.58 2.06
CA GLU A 95 -15.26 -7.60 1.90
C GLU A 95 -16.66 -7.02 1.78
N THR A 96 -16.91 -5.82 2.31
CA THR A 96 -18.25 -5.22 2.37
C THR A 96 -18.37 -3.87 1.68
N ASP A 97 -17.31 -3.08 1.62
CA ASP A 97 -17.37 -1.71 1.11
C ASP A 97 -17.27 -1.68 -0.42
N ALA A 98 -18.20 -0.95 -1.03
CA ALA A 98 -18.28 -0.75 -2.48
C ALA A 98 -17.70 0.61 -2.88
N VAL A 99 -17.08 0.66 -4.05
CA VAL A 99 -16.50 1.88 -4.62
C VAL A 99 -17.59 2.66 -5.36
N THR A 100 -17.92 3.84 -4.86
CA THR A 100 -18.98 4.71 -5.44
C THR A 100 -18.46 6.08 -5.90
N CYS A 101 -17.18 6.32 -5.72
CA CYS A 101 -16.47 7.52 -6.18
C CYS A 101 -14.97 7.23 -6.22
N ASP A 102 -14.20 8.16 -6.79
CA ASP A 102 -12.75 8.13 -6.65
C ASP A 102 -12.37 8.28 -5.18
N ILE A 103 -11.54 7.36 -4.68
CA ILE A 103 -11.14 7.32 -3.27
C ILE A 103 -9.64 7.11 -3.14
N THR A 104 -9.08 7.66 -2.06
CA THR A 104 -7.72 7.37 -1.61
C THR A 104 -7.80 6.68 -0.27
N LEU A 105 -7.34 5.43 -0.24
CA LEU A 105 -7.17 4.64 0.97
C LEU A 105 -5.78 4.89 1.53
N VAL A 106 -5.71 5.39 2.75
CA VAL A 106 -4.46 5.73 3.44
C VAL A 106 -4.14 4.64 4.46
N ALA A 107 -2.93 4.09 4.40
CA ALA A 107 -2.44 3.13 5.38
C ALA A 107 -2.33 3.79 6.75
N ARG A 108 -2.85 3.15 7.79
CA ARG A 108 -2.59 3.52 9.18
C ARG A 108 -1.67 2.51 9.85
N TYR A 109 -0.96 3.00 10.86
CA TYR A 109 0.07 2.27 11.56
C TYR A 109 -0.10 2.42 13.07
N TYR A 110 0.03 1.30 13.78
CA TYR A 110 0.33 1.32 15.20
C TYR A 110 1.82 1.66 15.36
N VAL A 111 2.10 2.62 16.23
CA VAL A 111 3.46 3.07 16.54
C VAL A 111 3.84 2.49 17.89
N ASP A 112 4.83 1.59 17.90
CA ASP A 112 5.48 1.18 19.14
C ASP A 112 6.69 2.09 19.37
N SER A 113 6.60 2.98 20.37
CA SER A 113 7.67 3.91 20.69
C SER A 113 8.41 3.44 21.95
N SER A 114 9.61 2.90 21.79
CA SER A 114 10.48 2.65 22.93
C SER A 114 11.13 3.97 23.36
N THR A 115 10.55 4.64 24.36
CA THR A 115 11.24 5.75 25.02
C THR A 115 12.36 5.18 25.86
N ILE A 116 13.58 5.13 25.33
CA ILE A 116 14.76 4.87 26.16
C ILE A 116 15.04 6.16 26.94
N ASN A 117 14.46 6.28 28.13
CA ASN A 117 14.87 7.29 29.10
C ASN A 117 16.27 6.90 29.61
N PHE A 118 17.26 7.72 29.28
CA PHE A 118 18.61 7.66 29.85
C PHE A 118 18.71 8.52 31.11
#